data_AF-A0A413HVI4-F1
#
_entry.id   AF-A0A413HVI4-F1
#
_cell.length_a   1.000
_cell.length_b   1.000
_cell.length_c   1.000
_cell.angle_alpha   90.00
_cell.angle_beta   90.00
_cell.angle_gamma   90.00
#
_symmetry.space_group_name_H-M   'P 1'
#
loop_
_entity.id
_entity.type
_entity.pdbx_description
1 polymer ?
#
loop_
_entity_poly.entity_id
_entity_poly.type
_entity_poly.pdbx_seq_one_letter_code
_entity_poly.pdbx_strand_id
1 'polypeptide(L)'
;MRTIVVKDYGIYPGEKDRMNMLYLRKILEECRNTEEAAELIFEEGTYHFYPDYAFERTLCISNHDEDTIKRIAFDLTDCRHLTIRGKNSAFIFHTELLAFYFHNSEDVTLEGFSIDYERPAYSEGTIVSVDGPSMQLRIDKGRFPYYVAHQRIFFTGENFCHEIPFWMEVDPQKGEPSEGPYEMGFGTEPHADYGIWKELEEGLVEVTLEGTGRMKSFDGYTPGHVIVLRHHPRNYPATYVTDSKDITFRDVTIYHCAGMGITAQFTENILLDRVAVTGKPGSGHWFSLAADATHFVYCRGKIEIRNCLFERQLDDAVNIHGIYARVKKVLSKNELLVELVHHQQKGVPVGKEGDQFSFVHYETLLSRGESRAERIVTLNKDYTYVKFEDELPEGIKEKDSIENISYVPDVLIEGCTVQNNRARGFLLTSAGTVVVRNNTFHTAGTAVLISGDAADWFESGATKHIVVENNRFEDCDSVKNWGQGVIQVDTPVREILPDQKLHQYLEIRDNEFISQDGELLNAKNVETVVFAGNHVTAPGTEENWVKLSDVGEYRRE
;
A
#
# COMPACT_ATOMS: atom_id res chain seq x y z
N MET A 1 8.65 -33.88 6.48
CA MET A 1 8.17 -32.91 5.49
C MET A 1 7.22 -33.68 4.59
N ARG A 2 5.93 -33.49 4.81
CA ARG A 2 4.83 -34.14 4.09
C ARG A 2 4.60 -33.42 2.78
N THR A 3 4.57 -34.16 1.67
CA THR A 3 4.23 -33.60 0.34
C THR A 3 2.76 -33.86 0.04
N ILE A 4 2.03 -32.82 -0.36
CA ILE A 4 0.61 -32.85 -0.72
C ILE A 4 0.49 -32.32 -2.15
N VAL A 5 0.09 -33.17 -3.10
CA VAL A 5 -0.16 -32.75 -4.48
C VAL A 5 -1.66 -32.49 -4.63
N VAL A 6 -2.04 -31.27 -5.04
CA VAL A 6 -3.46 -30.84 -5.07
C VAL A 6 -4.33 -31.68 -6.00
N LYS A 7 -3.73 -32.27 -7.03
CA LYS A 7 -4.37 -33.17 -7.98
C LYS A 7 -4.92 -34.42 -7.32
N ASP A 8 -4.24 -34.96 -6.31
CA ASP A 8 -4.70 -36.14 -5.56
C ASP A 8 -5.98 -35.85 -4.76
N TYR A 9 -6.30 -34.58 -4.57
CA TYR A 9 -7.50 -34.08 -3.90
C TYR A 9 -8.57 -33.60 -4.90
N GLY A 10 -8.34 -33.74 -6.21
CA GLY A 10 -9.29 -33.40 -7.26
C GLY A 10 -9.22 -31.96 -7.77
N ILE A 11 -8.11 -31.24 -7.52
CA ILE A 11 -7.88 -29.90 -8.06
C ILE A 11 -6.99 -30.02 -9.30
N TYR A 12 -7.52 -29.69 -10.47
CA TYR A 12 -6.83 -29.83 -11.76
C TYR A 12 -6.62 -28.47 -12.46
N PRO A 13 -5.50 -28.29 -13.20
CA PRO A 13 -5.29 -27.09 -13.99
C PRO A 13 -6.25 -27.03 -15.19
N GLY A 14 -6.65 -25.82 -15.58
CA GLY A 14 -7.50 -25.50 -16.73
C GLY A 14 -9.01 -25.65 -16.46
N GLU A 15 -9.40 -26.31 -15.37
CA GLU A 15 -10.80 -26.49 -15.01
C GLU A 15 -11.36 -25.28 -14.25
N LYS A 16 -12.43 -24.68 -14.79
CA LYS A 16 -13.25 -23.67 -14.11
C LYS A 16 -14.26 -24.35 -13.18
N ASP A 17 -13.78 -25.12 -12.22
CA ASP A 17 -14.60 -25.86 -11.25
C ASP A 17 -14.69 -25.13 -9.90
N ARG A 18 -15.92 -24.83 -9.46
CA ARG A 18 -16.21 -24.23 -8.16
C ARG A 18 -15.80 -25.14 -7.00
N MET A 19 -15.77 -26.46 -7.22
CA MET A 19 -15.40 -27.45 -6.19
C MET A 19 -13.93 -27.35 -5.76
N ASN A 20 -13.05 -26.74 -6.58
CA ASN A 20 -11.65 -26.49 -6.22
C ASN A 20 -11.51 -25.83 -4.86
N MET A 21 -12.40 -24.90 -4.52
CA MET A 21 -12.37 -24.22 -3.23
C MET A 21 -12.68 -25.14 -2.05
N LEU A 22 -13.63 -26.05 -2.20
CA LEU A 22 -13.98 -26.99 -1.12
C LEU A 22 -12.82 -27.97 -0.87
N TYR A 23 -12.17 -28.44 -1.94
CA TYR A 23 -11.00 -29.31 -1.82
C TYR A 23 -9.81 -28.60 -1.22
N LEU A 24 -9.53 -27.35 -1.64
CA LEU A 24 -8.46 -26.53 -1.07
C LEU A 24 -8.65 -26.34 0.43
N ARG A 25 -9.86 -25.98 0.86
CA ARG A 25 -10.18 -25.82 2.28
C ARG A 25 -9.87 -27.08 3.08
N LYS A 26 -10.28 -28.25 2.59
CA LYS A 26 -9.99 -29.53 3.25
C LYS A 26 -8.48 -29.76 3.42
N ILE A 27 -7.69 -29.45 2.39
CA ILE A 27 -6.23 -29.59 2.45
C ILE A 27 -5.63 -28.64 3.51
N LEU A 28 -6.06 -27.37 3.53
CA LEU A 28 -5.56 -26.38 4.49
C LEU A 28 -5.98 -26.70 5.94
N GLU A 29 -7.17 -27.29 6.14
CA GLU A 29 -7.59 -27.85 7.43
C GLU A 29 -6.68 -29.02 7.85
N GLU A 30 -6.24 -29.89 6.94
CA GLU A 30 -5.27 -30.95 7.24
C GLU A 30 -3.90 -30.38 7.61
N CYS A 31 -3.45 -29.31 6.95
CA CYS A 31 -2.14 -28.69 7.21
C CYS A 31 -2.08 -28.01 8.59
N ARG A 32 -3.13 -27.32 9.03
CA ARG A 32 -3.11 -26.62 10.33
C ARG A 32 -3.31 -27.53 11.55
N ASN A 33 -3.80 -28.75 11.35
CA ASN A 33 -4.03 -29.71 12.43
C ASN A 33 -2.81 -30.62 12.72
N THR A 34 -1.63 -30.26 12.19
CA THR A 34 -0.39 -31.02 12.37
C THR A 34 0.79 -30.07 12.57
N GLU A 35 1.76 -30.51 13.36
CA GLU A 35 3.06 -29.83 13.55
C GLU A 35 4.09 -30.30 12.52
N GLU A 36 3.76 -31.31 11.70
CA GLU A 36 4.65 -31.78 10.65
C GLU A 36 4.73 -30.75 9.51
N ALA A 37 5.95 -30.30 9.19
CA ALA A 37 6.21 -29.46 8.03
C ALA A 37 5.59 -30.05 6.74
N ALA A 38 4.93 -29.20 5.96
CA ALA A 38 4.18 -29.62 4.79
C ALA A 38 4.52 -28.78 3.55
N GLU A 39 4.44 -29.41 2.38
CA GLU A 39 4.55 -28.75 1.09
C GLU A 39 3.31 -29.06 0.24
N LEU A 40 2.54 -28.02 -0.08
CA LEU A 40 1.38 -28.06 -0.96
C LEU A 40 1.81 -27.73 -2.39
N ILE A 41 1.75 -28.70 -3.29
CA ILE A 41 2.25 -28.60 -4.66
C ILE A 41 1.09 -28.49 -5.65
N PHE A 42 1.12 -27.42 -6.44
CA PHE A 42 0.37 -27.27 -7.69
C PHE A 42 1.28 -27.68 -8.86
N GLU A 43 0.78 -28.54 -9.76
CA GLU A 43 1.44 -28.78 -11.04
C GLU A 43 1.26 -27.56 -11.95
N GLU A 44 2.20 -27.29 -12.86
CA GLU A 44 2.12 -26.15 -13.77
C GLU A 44 0.77 -26.08 -14.49
N GLY A 45 0.12 -24.93 -14.42
CA GLY A 45 -1.13 -24.66 -15.13
C GLY A 45 -1.94 -23.53 -14.50
N THR A 46 -3.15 -23.31 -15.03
CA THR A 46 -4.05 -22.26 -14.55
C THR A 46 -5.09 -22.86 -13.59
N TYR A 47 -5.21 -22.34 -12.38
CA TYR A 47 -6.20 -22.79 -11.40
C TYR A 47 -7.18 -21.68 -11.09
N HIS A 48 -8.47 -22.02 -11.08
CA HIS A 48 -9.55 -21.07 -10.83
C HIS A 48 -10.14 -21.28 -9.44
N PHE A 49 -10.30 -20.19 -8.68
CA PHE A 49 -10.85 -20.18 -7.32
C PHE A 49 -12.06 -19.25 -7.24
N TYR A 50 -13.20 -19.80 -6.81
CA TYR A 50 -14.51 -19.13 -6.76
C TYR A 50 -14.98 -18.90 -5.32
N PRO A 51 -15.78 -17.86 -5.02
CA PRO A 51 -16.18 -17.55 -3.64
C PRO A 51 -17.10 -18.58 -2.97
N ASP A 52 -17.74 -19.47 -3.72
CA ASP A 52 -18.90 -20.27 -3.30
C ASP A 52 -18.67 -21.12 -2.04
N TYR A 53 -17.46 -21.65 -1.87
CA TYR A 53 -17.07 -22.50 -0.74
C TYR A 53 -15.89 -21.91 0.05
N ALA A 54 -15.58 -20.64 -0.18
CA ALA A 54 -14.51 -19.92 0.51
C ALA A 54 -14.81 -19.78 2.02
N PHE A 55 -13.75 -19.68 2.82
CA PHE A 55 -13.90 -19.32 4.23
C PHE A 55 -14.31 -17.84 4.35
N GLU A 56 -15.15 -17.51 5.32
CA GLU A 56 -15.65 -16.15 5.55
C GLU A 56 -15.25 -15.63 6.92
N ARG A 57 -14.70 -14.41 6.97
CA ARG A 57 -14.34 -13.74 8.23
C ARG A 57 -14.48 -12.23 8.10
N THR A 58 -14.99 -11.57 9.13
CA THR A 58 -14.90 -10.11 9.25
C THR A 58 -13.45 -9.74 9.53
N LEU A 59 -12.87 -8.91 8.66
CA LEU A 59 -11.48 -8.46 8.77
C LEU A 59 -11.42 -6.93 8.79
N CYS A 60 -10.65 -6.40 9.73
CA CYS A 60 -10.27 -5.00 9.77
C CYS A 60 -8.84 -4.92 9.23
N ILE A 61 -8.70 -4.53 7.96
CA ILE A 61 -7.40 -4.46 7.29
C ILE A 61 -6.98 -3.00 7.26
N SER A 62 -5.87 -2.66 7.93
CA SER A 62 -5.32 -1.30 7.90
C SER A 62 -5.20 -0.77 6.47
N ASN A 63 -5.52 0.50 6.29
CA ASN A 63 -5.40 1.26 5.05
C ASN A 63 -6.30 0.75 3.90
N HIS A 64 -7.37 0.00 4.25
CA HIS A 64 -8.41 -0.48 3.33
C HIS A 64 -9.79 0.11 3.68
N ASP A 65 -10.70 0.16 2.69
CA ASP A 65 -11.88 1.02 2.73
C ASP A 65 -13.00 0.52 3.68
N GLU A 66 -13.13 -0.80 3.91
CA GLU A 66 -14.25 -1.34 4.67
C GLU A 66 -13.95 -2.60 5.51
N ASP A 67 -14.42 -2.57 6.76
CA ASP A 67 -14.51 -3.71 7.70
C ASP A 67 -15.69 -4.63 7.32
N THR A 68 -15.52 -5.45 6.29
CA THR A 68 -16.57 -6.37 5.81
C THR A 68 -16.23 -7.84 6.06
N ILE A 69 -17.23 -8.70 5.88
CA ILE A 69 -17.00 -10.14 5.72
C ILE A 69 -16.20 -10.31 4.42
N LYS A 70 -14.98 -10.80 4.54
CA LYS A 70 -14.15 -11.19 3.40
C LYS A 70 -14.31 -12.68 3.16
N ARG A 71 -14.45 -13.05 1.89
CA ARG A 71 -14.26 -14.43 1.43
C ARG A 71 -12.80 -14.66 1.16
N ILE A 72 -12.29 -15.82 1.56
CA ILE A 72 -10.86 -16.11 1.63
C ILE A 72 -10.59 -17.43 0.92
N ALA A 73 -9.69 -17.40 -0.07
CA ALA A 73 -9.30 -18.59 -0.82
C ALA A 73 -8.32 -19.45 -0.02
N PHE A 74 -7.10 -18.95 0.17
CA PHE A 74 -6.09 -19.60 0.99
C PHE A 74 -6.13 -19.03 2.40
N ASP A 75 -6.99 -19.60 3.25
CA ASP A 75 -6.95 -19.35 4.69
C ASP A 75 -5.79 -20.16 5.31
N LEU A 76 -4.74 -19.47 5.72
CA LEU A 76 -3.52 -20.03 6.32
C LEU A 76 -3.48 -19.81 7.84
N THR A 77 -4.62 -19.47 8.44
CA THR A 77 -4.73 -19.30 9.90
C THR A 77 -4.18 -20.52 10.64
N ASP A 78 -3.31 -20.27 11.62
CA ASP A 78 -2.64 -21.26 12.47
C ASP A 78 -1.75 -22.28 11.71
N CYS A 79 -1.43 -22.05 10.43
CA CYS A 79 -0.47 -22.89 9.71
C CYS A 79 0.96 -22.65 10.17
N ARG A 80 1.72 -23.74 10.35
CA ARG A 80 3.13 -23.74 10.73
C ARG A 80 3.96 -24.58 9.77
N HIS A 81 5.16 -24.13 9.42
CA HIS A 81 6.11 -24.87 8.58
C HIS A 81 5.49 -25.32 7.23
N LEU A 82 4.80 -24.41 6.56
CA LEU A 82 4.04 -24.70 5.33
C LEU A 82 4.65 -24.00 4.12
N THR A 83 4.93 -24.75 3.06
CA THR A 83 5.28 -24.19 1.75
C THR A 83 4.16 -24.43 0.74
N ILE A 84 3.69 -23.39 0.07
CA ILE A 84 2.78 -23.50 -1.08
C ILE A 84 3.59 -23.26 -2.35
N ARG A 85 3.74 -24.31 -3.16
CA ARG A 85 4.60 -24.33 -4.35
C ARG A 85 3.76 -24.41 -5.62
N GLY A 86 3.83 -23.37 -6.43
CA GLY A 86 3.05 -23.23 -7.67
C GLY A 86 3.67 -23.85 -8.92
N LYS A 87 5.00 -24.02 -8.99
CA LYS A 87 5.70 -24.48 -10.21
C LYS A 87 5.31 -23.69 -11.48
N ASN A 88 5.34 -22.36 -11.40
CA ASN A 88 4.92 -21.41 -12.45
C ASN A 88 3.43 -21.45 -12.79
N SER A 89 2.58 -21.89 -11.85
CA SER A 89 1.12 -21.87 -12.03
C SER A 89 0.54 -20.46 -12.00
N ALA A 90 -0.60 -20.29 -12.66
CA ALA A 90 -1.42 -19.09 -12.58
C ALA A 90 -2.65 -19.34 -11.71
N PHE A 91 -2.79 -18.61 -10.61
CA PHE A 91 -3.98 -18.63 -9.77
C PHE A 91 -4.89 -17.47 -10.15
N ILE A 92 -6.06 -17.82 -10.69
CA ILE A 92 -7.10 -16.89 -11.13
C ILE A 92 -8.21 -16.88 -10.10
N PHE A 93 -8.40 -15.74 -9.45
CA PHE A 93 -9.44 -15.54 -8.47
C PHE A 93 -10.67 -14.94 -9.17
N HIS A 94 -11.81 -15.53 -8.87
CA HIS A 94 -13.09 -15.08 -9.36
C HIS A 94 -13.78 -14.28 -8.28
N THR A 95 -14.36 -13.15 -8.67
CA THR A 95 -15.12 -12.25 -7.80
C THR A 95 -14.25 -11.55 -6.75
N GLU A 96 -14.90 -10.79 -5.88
CA GLU A 96 -14.34 -10.16 -4.69
C GLU A 96 -13.86 -11.21 -3.65
N LEU A 97 -12.65 -11.75 -3.86
CA LEU A 97 -12.07 -12.86 -3.10
C LEU A 97 -10.65 -12.51 -2.63
N LEU A 98 -10.38 -12.58 -1.32
CA LEU A 98 -9.03 -12.43 -0.77
C LEU A 98 -8.22 -13.69 -1.10
N ALA A 99 -7.11 -13.54 -1.84
CA ALA A 99 -6.35 -14.69 -2.31
C ALA A 99 -5.64 -15.41 -1.15
N PHE A 100 -4.84 -14.71 -0.34
CA PHE A 100 -4.14 -15.32 0.81
C PHE A 100 -4.38 -14.55 2.09
N TYR A 101 -4.72 -15.28 3.16
CA TYR A 101 -4.86 -14.74 4.50
C TYR A 101 -4.02 -15.55 5.48
N PHE A 102 -3.17 -14.87 6.24
CA PHE A 102 -2.34 -15.46 7.28
C PHE A 102 -2.74 -14.83 8.61
N HIS A 103 -2.91 -15.66 9.63
CA HIS A 103 -3.24 -15.21 10.96
C HIS A 103 -2.70 -16.19 11.97
N ASN A 104 -1.82 -15.72 12.86
CA ASN A 104 -1.12 -16.59 13.81
C ASN A 104 -0.33 -17.72 13.13
N SER A 105 0.23 -17.44 11.95
CA SER A 105 1.01 -18.40 11.15
C SER A 105 2.50 -18.21 11.38
N GLU A 106 3.28 -19.29 11.28
CA GLU A 106 4.74 -19.26 11.49
C GLU A 106 5.49 -20.09 10.45
N ASP A 107 6.58 -19.57 9.90
CA ASP A 107 7.41 -20.27 8.90
C ASP A 107 6.56 -20.74 7.70
N VAL A 108 6.00 -19.75 6.98
CA VAL A 108 5.16 -20.01 5.80
C VAL A 108 5.78 -19.38 4.55
N THR A 109 5.91 -20.19 3.50
CA THR A 109 6.49 -19.78 2.22
C THR A 109 5.49 -19.92 1.08
N LEU A 110 5.32 -18.84 0.30
CA LEU A 110 4.64 -18.84 -0.99
C LEU A 110 5.68 -18.80 -2.11
N GLU A 111 5.63 -19.76 -3.03
CA GLU A 111 6.68 -19.90 -4.05
C GLU A 111 6.20 -20.26 -5.46
N GLY A 112 6.63 -19.48 -6.45
CA GLY A 112 6.60 -19.88 -7.86
C GLY A 112 5.21 -19.92 -8.49
N PHE A 113 4.41 -18.87 -8.36
CA PHE A 113 3.11 -18.72 -9.04
C PHE A 113 2.74 -17.26 -9.28
N SER A 114 1.72 -17.03 -10.11
CA SER A 114 1.09 -15.72 -10.27
C SER A 114 -0.30 -15.64 -9.63
N ILE A 115 -0.67 -14.46 -9.14
CA ILE A 115 -2.01 -14.10 -8.65
C ILE A 115 -2.64 -13.12 -9.64
N ASP A 116 -3.85 -13.40 -10.10
CA ASP A 116 -4.61 -12.55 -11.01
C ASP A 116 -6.11 -12.71 -10.76
N TYR A 117 -6.92 -11.81 -11.29
CA TYR A 117 -8.38 -11.86 -11.17
C TYR A 117 -9.02 -11.90 -12.55
N GLU A 118 -10.02 -12.76 -12.73
CA GLU A 118 -10.71 -12.93 -14.03
C GLU A 118 -11.29 -11.59 -14.55
N ARG A 119 -11.77 -10.75 -13.62
CA ARG A 119 -12.27 -9.41 -13.89
C ARG A 119 -11.53 -8.41 -12.99
N PRO A 120 -10.72 -7.51 -13.57
CA PRO A 120 -10.07 -6.46 -12.80
C PRO A 120 -11.05 -5.55 -12.07
N ALA A 121 -10.54 -4.94 -11.00
CA ALA A 121 -11.24 -4.05 -10.10
C ALA A 121 -11.40 -2.62 -10.66
N TYR A 122 -10.95 -2.41 -11.90
CA TYR A 122 -10.99 -1.16 -12.63
C TYR A 122 -11.41 -1.41 -14.09
N SER A 123 -11.71 -0.32 -14.78
CA SER A 123 -11.95 -0.31 -16.22
C SER A 123 -11.12 0.76 -16.93
N GLU A 124 -11.06 0.73 -18.25
CA GLU A 124 -10.25 1.65 -19.04
C GLU A 124 -11.07 2.27 -20.16
N GLY A 125 -10.85 3.57 -20.41
CA GLY A 125 -11.46 4.27 -21.53
C GLY A 125 -10.47 5.20 -22.22
N THR A 126 -10.41 5.19 -23.55
CA THR A 126 -9.59 6.14 -24.31
C THR A 126 -10.32 7.46 -24.44
N ILE A 127 -9.63 8.58 -24.17
CA ILE A 127 -10.16 9.93 -24.38
C ILE A 127 -10.34 10.16 -25.87
N VAL A 128 -11.56 10.41 -26.31
CA VAL A 128 -11.90 10.72 -27.71
C VAL A 128 -11.85 12.22 -27.95
N SER A 129 -12.44 13.00 -27.04
CA SER A 129 -12.49 14.45 -27.14
C SER A 129 -12.73 15.09 -25.77
N VAL A 130 -12.24 16.31 -25.63
CA VAL A 130 -12.48 17.20 -24.50
C VAL A 130 -13.08 18.50 -25.05
N ASP A 131 -14.17 18.96 -24.45
CA ASP A 131 -14.83 20.23 -24.76
C ASP A 131 -15.29 20.90 -23.45
N GLY A 132 -14.36 21.62 -22.82
CA GLY A 132 -14.58 22.29 -21.54
C GLY A 132 -15.10 21.34 -20.45
N PRO A 133 -16.34 21.49 -19.98
CA PRO A 133 -16.91 20.63 -18.93
C PRO A 133 -17.27 19.21 -19.40
N SER A 134 -17.16 18.89 -20.69
CA SER A 134 -17.52 17.59 -21.24
C SER A 134 -16.31 16.81 -21.77
N MET A 135 -16.29 15.51 -21.51
CA MET A 135 -15.30 14.57 -22.06
C MET A 135 -16.00 13.34 -22.61
N GLN A 136 -15.54 12.86 -23.77
CA GLN A 136 -15.98 11.61 -24.35
C GLN A 136 -14.90 10.53 -24.18
N LEU A 137 -15.31 9.36 -23.69
CA LEU A 137 -14.47 8.18 -23.49
C LEU A 137 -14.97 7.02 -24.37
N ARG A 138 -14.04 6.35 -25.05
CA ARG A 138 -14.30 5.07 -25.72
C ARG A 138 -13.89 3.94 -24.78
N ILE A 139 -14.87 3.18 -24.29
CA ILE A 139 -14.70 2.03 -23.41
C ILE A 139 -15.03 0.77 -24.21
N ASP A 140 -14.11 -0.20 -24.23
CA ASP A 140 -14.38 -1.53 -24.79
C ASP A 140 -15.35 -2.27 -23.88
N LYS A 141 -16.64 -2.28 -24.22
CA LYS A 141 -17.71 -2.89 -23.42
C LYS A 141 -17.59 -4.42 -23.30
N GLY A 142 -16.89 -5.06 -24.24
CA GLY A 142 -16.62 -6.50 -24.20
C GLY A 142 -15.56 -6.85 -23.17
N ARG A 143 -14.50 -6.02 -23.06
CA ARG A 143 -13.49 -6.15 -22.01
C ARG A 143 -13.95 -5.60 -20.68
N PHE A 144 -14.65 -4.46 -20.69
CA PHE A 144 -15.10 -3.72 -19.51
C PHE A 144 -16.61 -3.48 -19.51
N PRO A 145 -17.42 -4.48 -19.09
CA PRO A 145 -18.86 -4.35 -19.06
C PRO A 145 -19.32 -3.18 -18.18
N TYR A 146 -20.19 -2.33 -18.73
CA TYR A 146 -20.79 -1.20 -18.03
C TYR A 146 -22.22 -0.94 -18.51
N TYR A 147 -22.97 -0.14 -17.76
CA TYR A 147 -24.20 0.50 -18.21
C TYR A 147 -24.33 1.90 -17.63
N VAL A 148 -25.10 2.76 -18.30
CA VAL A 148 -25.46 4.08 -17.81
C VAL A 148 -26.93 4.08 -17.41
N ALA A 149 -27.21 4.44 -16.15
CA ALA A 149 -28.56 4.56 -15.63
C ALA A 149 -28.66 5.76 -14.68
N HIS A 150 -29.77 6.50 -14.75
CA HIS A 150 -29.98 7.69 -13.91
C HIS A 150 -28.81 8.69 -13.96
N GLN A 151 -28.25 8.90 -15.16
CA GLN A 151 -27.10 9.80 -15.39
C GLN A 151 -25.80 9.39 -14.67
N ARG A 152 -25.69 8.13 -14.25
CA ARG A 152 -24.53 7.55 -13.56
C ARG A 152 -24.04 6.34 -14.34
N ILE A 153 -22.73 6.09 -14.32
CA ILE A 153 -22.11 4.94 -14.97
C ILE A 153 -21.79 3.86 -13.93
N PHE A 154 -22.12 2.61 -14.24
CA PHE A 154 -21.88 1.46 -13.39
C PHE A 154 -21.09 0.40 -14.16
N PHE A 155 -20.03 -0.13 -13.55
CA PHE A 155 -19.23 -1.23 -14.07
C PHE A 155 -19.63 -2.54 -13.41
N THR A 156 -19.68 -3.60 -14.21
CA THR A 156 -20.16 -4.92 -13.75
C THR A 156 -19.12 -6.02 -13.95
N GLY A 157 -19.27 -7.06 -13.15
CA GLY A 157 -18.52 -8.32 -13.24
C GLY A 157 -19.37 -9.47 -12.74
N GLU A 158 -18.74 -10.58 -12.37
CA GLU A 158 -19.46 -11.80 -11.98
C GLU A 158 -20.42 -11.58 -10.80
N ASN A 159 -20.02 -10.78 -9.79
CA ASN A 159 -20.78 -10.58 -8.55
C ASN A 159 -20.72 -9.13 -8.01
N PHE A 160 -20.31 -8.16 -8.83
CA PHE A 160 -20.24 -6.77 -8.41
C PHE A 160 -20.92 -5.86 -9.43
N CYS A 161 -21.39 -4.72 -8.92
CA CYS A 161 -21.91 -3.61 -9.70
C CYS A 161 -21.55 -2.32 -8.95
N HIS A 162 -20.50 -1.64 -9.41
CA HIS A 162 -19.97 -0.46 -8.74
C HIS A 162 -20.08 0.77 -9.65
N GLU A 163 -20.46 1.90 -9.07
CA GLU A 163 -20.27 3.19 -9.74
C GLU A 163 -18.78 3.52 -9.78
N ILE A 164 -18.38 4.48 -10.62
CA ILE A 164 -17.04 5.07 -10.60
C ILE A 164 -16.86 6.14 -9.49
N PRO A 165 -16.03 5.90 -8.46
CA PRO A 165 -15.65 6.89 -7.45
C PRO A 165 -14.34 7.62 -7.77
N PHE A 166 -13.46 7.08 -8.62
CA PHE A 166 -12.14 7.65 -8.85
C PHE A 166 -11.58 7.28 -10.23
N TRP A 167 -10.91 8.21 -10.88
CA TRP A 167 -10.14 7.92 -12.09
C TRP A 167 -8.76 8.59 -12.10
N MET A 168 -7.94 8.20 -13.06
CA MET A 168 -6.65 8.84 -13.36
C MET A 168 -6.32 8.73 -14.86
N GLU A 169 -5.74 9.78 -15.44
CA GLU A 169 -5.21 9.79 -16.81
C GLU A 169 -3.79 9.22 -16.90
N VAL A 170 -3.53 8.52 -18.01
CA VAL A 170 -2.30 7.79 -18.30
C VAL A 170 -1.85 8.14 -19.71
N ASP A 171 -0.57 8.44 -19.87
CA ASP A 171 0.05 8.59 -21.18
C ASP A 171 0.40 7.19 -21.72
N PRO A 172 -0.29 6.70 -22.77
CA PRO A 172 -0.07 5.37 -23.28
C PRO A 172 1.23 5.23 -24.09
N GLN A 173 1.86 6.33 -24.51
CA GLN A 173 3.13 6.29 -25.23
C GLN A 173 4.30 6.06 -24.28
N LYS A 174 4.26 6.71 -23.11
CA LYS A 174 5.24 6.53 -22.05
C LYS A 174 4.92 5.32 -21.14
N GLY A 175 3.64 5.02 -20.99
CA GLY A 175 3.14 3.94 -20.14
C GLY A 175 3.18 4.27 -18.65
N GLU A 176 2.96 5.52 -18.30
CA GLU A 176 3.00 6.09 -16.94
C GLU A 176 1.85 7.08 -16.73
N PRO A 177 1.55 7.50 -15.48
CA PRO A 177 0.58 8.55 -15.22
C PRO A 177 0.92 9.84 -15.99
N SER A 178 -0.10 10.53 -16.53
CA SER A 178 0.11 11.79 -17.24
C SER A 178 0.67 12.88 -16.32
N GLU A 179 1.54 13.73 -16.85
CA GLU A 179 2.10 14.91 -16.14
C GLU A 179 1.01 15.95 -15.89
N GLY A 180 0.32 15.87 -14.75
CA GLY A 180 -0.66 16.88 -14.32
C GLY A 180 -1.61 16.38 -13.22
N PRO A 181 -2.53 17.23 -12.73
CA PRO A 181 -3.52 16.88 -11.71
C PRO A 181 -4.68 16.05 -12.28
N TYR A 182 -4.43 15.17 -13.25
CA TYR A 182 -5.47 14.45 -14.00
C TYR A 182 -5.95 13.20 -13.26
N GLU A 183 -6.08 13.31 -11.94
CA GLU A 183 -6.82 12.39 -11.09
C GLU A 183 -8.11 13.07 -10.61
N MET A 184 -9.19 12.30 -10.50
CA MET A 184 -10.48 12.85 -10.10
C MET A 184 -11.21 11.88 -9.21
N GLY A 185 -11.70 12.37 -8.08
CA GLY A 185 -12.69 11.67 -7.26
C GLY A 185 -14.10 12.13 -7.62
N PHE A 186 -15.02 11.19 -7.81
CA PHE A 186 -16.45 11.44 -7.94
C PHE A 186 -17.13 11.17 -6.61
N GLY A 187 -18.09 12.02 -6.24
CA GLY A 187 -18.88 11.84 -5.04
C GLY A 187 -20.27 12.41 -5.15
N THR A 188 -21.13 12.01 -4.22
CA THR A 188 -22.53 12.49 -4.14
C THR A 188 -22.73 13.50 -3.00
N GLU A 189 -21.67 13.86 -2.29
CA GLU A 189 -21.70 14.79 -1.16
C GLU A 189 -21.79 16.26 -1.63
N PRO A 190 -22.30 17.19 -0.80
CA PRO A 190 -22.30 18.61 -1.13
C PRO A 190 -20.87 19.09 -1.44
N HIS A 191 -20.68 19.69 -2.62
CA HIS A 191 -19.37 20.16 -3.14
C HIS A 191 -18.40 19.09 -3.63
N ALA A 192 -18.80 17.81 -3.66
CA ALA A 192 -18.04 16.79 -4.39
C ALA A 192 -18.10 17.07 -5.90
N ASP A 193 -17.07 16.64 -6.62
CA ASP A 193 -17.11 16.63 -8.06
C ASP A 193 -18.08 15.53 -8.53
N TYR A 194 -19.00 15.90 -9.42
CA TYR A 194 -20.06 15.04 -9.90
C TYR A 194 -20.12 15.09 -11.44
N GLY A 195 -20.22 13.91 -12.05
CA GLY A 195 -20.32 13.75 -13.50
C GLY A 195 -21.70 13.25 -13.91
N ILE A 196 -22.29 13.89 -14.92
CA ILE A 196 -23.48 13.39 -15.61
C ILE A 196 -23.04 12.53 -16.78
N TRP A 197 -23.42 11.25 -16.73
CA TRP A 197 -23.01 10.25 -17.70
C TRP A 197 -24.11 9.96 -18.71
N LYS A 198 -23.73 9.84 -19.99
CA LYS A 198 -24.59 9.41 -21.10
C LYS A 198 -23.84 8.44 -22.00
N GLU A 199 -24.49 7.36 -22.42
CA GLU A 199 -23.98 6.51 -23.51
C GLU A 199 -24.51 7.09 -24.83
N LEU A 200 -23.60 7.56 -25.69
CA LEU A 200 -23.93 8.18 -26.98
C LEU A 200 -24.17 7.13 -28.07
N GLU A 201 -23.34 6.09 -28.05
CA GLU A 201 -23.44 4.86 -28.85
C GLU A 201 -22.70 3.74 -28.09
N GLU A 202 -22.76 2.51 -28.58
CA GLU A 202 -22.10 1.38 -27.91
C GLU A 202 -20.59 1.64 -27.70
N GLY A 203 -20.16 1.62 -26.44
CA GLY A 203 -18.78 1.87 -26.05
C GLY A 203 -18.38 3.35 -26.03
N LEU A 204 -19.19 4.30 -26.51
CA LEU A 204 -18.89 5.73 -26.42
C LEU A 204 -19.73 6.37 -25.31
N VAL A 205 -19.06 6.81 -24.25
CA VAL A 205 -19.71 7.51 -23.13
C VAL A 205 -19.24 8.96 -23.06
N GLU A 206 -20.15 9.84 -22.69
CA GLU A 206 -19.85 11.23 -22.37
C GLU A 206 -20.09 11.46 -20.89
N VAL A 207 -19.15 12.15 -20.25
CA VAL A 207 -19.27 12.68 -18.90
C VAL A 207 -19.23 14.20 -18.97
N THR A 208 -20.20 14.85 -18.33
CA THR A 208 -20.26 16.32 -18.19
C THR A 208 -20.20 16.69 -16.72
N LEU A 209 -19.29 17.59 -16.35
CA LEU A 209 -19.23 18.16 -15.01
C LEU A 209 -20.43 19.08 -14.79
N GLU A 210 -21.29 18.73 -13.83
CA GLU A 210 -22.35 19.62 -13.36
C GLU A 210 -22.25 19.78 -11.83
N GLY A 211 -22.41 21.02 -11.35
CA GLY A 211 -22.57 21.30 -9.93
C GLY A 211 -21.52 22.21 -9.30
N THR A 212 -21.47 22.19 -7.97
CA THR A 212 -20.63 23.06 -7.13
C THR A 212 -19.26 22.47 -6.79
N GLY A 213 -18.89 21.35 -7.43
CA GLY A 213 -17.58 20.69 -7.30
C GLY A 213 -16.39 21.60 -7.61
N ARG A 214 -15.19 21.18 -7.21
CA ARG A 214 -13.96 21.96 -7.39
C ARG A 214 -13.54 22.04 -8.86
N MET A 215 -13.75 20.96 -9.61
CA MET A 215 -13.40 20.89 -11.03
C MET A 215 -14.55 21.40 -11.90
N LYS A 216 -14.22 22.27 -12.85
CA LYS A 216 -15.20 22.92 -13.76
C LYS A 216 -14.99 22.59 -15.23
N SER A 217 -13.85 22.01 -15.56
CA SER A 217 -13.45 21.72 -16.93
C SER A 217 -12.50 20.52 -16.94
N PHE A 218 -12.52 19.78 -18.04
CA PHE A 218 -11.53 18.76 -18.38
C PHE A 218 -10.39 19.32 -19.25
N ASP A 219 -10.29 20.64 -19.39
CA ASP A 219 -9.17 21.27 -20.11
C ASP A 219 -7.81 20.78 -19.55
N GLY A 220 -6.96 20.30 -20.44
CA GLY A 220 -5.64 19.73 -20.11
C GLY A 220 -5.58 18.20 -20.27
N TYR A 221 -6.70 17.50 -20.13
CA TYR A 221 -6.77 16.07 -20.48
C TYR A 221 -6.53 15.88 -21.99
N THR A 222 -5.82 14.83 -22.38
CA THR A 222 -5.28 14.69 -23.74
C THR A 222 -6.04 13.64 -24.57
N PRO A 223 -6.71 14.02 -25.68
CA PRO A 223 -7.29 13.05 -26.61
C PRO A 223 -6.27 12.00 -27.08
N GLY A 224 -6.64 10.73 -27.02
CA GLY A 224 -5.77 9.58 -27.29
C GLY A 224 -5.14 8.96 -26.04
N HIS A 225 -5.11 9.67 -24.90
CA HIS A 225 -4.70 9.09 -23.62
C HIS A 225 -5.78 8.17 -23.04
N VAL A 226 -5.41 7.44 -21.98
CA VAL A 226 -6.30 6.48 -21.32
C VAL A 226 -6.69 6.99 -19.95
N ILE A 227 -7.99 6.91 -19.64
CA ILE A 227 -8.52 7.06 -18.29
C ILE A 227 -8.67 5.68 -17.66
N VAL A 228 -8.05 5.50 -16.50
CA VAL A 228 -8.22 4.33 -15.65
C VAL A 228 -9.31 4.63 -14.64
N LEU A 229 -10.38 3.85 -14.72
CA LEU A 229 -11.63 4.02 -13.98
C LEU A 229 -11.65 3.02 -12.82
N ARG A 230 -11.12 3.40 -11.65
CA ARG A 230 -11.08 2.55 -10.47
C ARG A 230 -12.45 2.54 -9.79
N HIS A 231 -13.25 1.52 -10.05
CA HIS A 231 -14.62 1.41 -9.54
C HIS A 231 -14.76 0.62 -8.23
N HIS A 232 -13.83 -0.27 -7.88
CA HIS A 232 -13.91 -0.97 -6.60
C HIS A 232 -13.33 -0.16 -5.44
N PRO A 233 -13.87 -0.35 -4.22
CA PRO A 233 -13.15 -0.01 -3.00
C PRO A 233 -11.88 -0.86 -2.84
N ARG A 234 -10.90 -0.33 -2.11
CA ARG A 234 -9.68 -1.03 -1.68
C ARG A 234 -10.06 -2.04 -0.58
N ASN A 235 -10.63 -3.17 -0.95
CA ASN A 235 -11.25 -4.11 0.01
C ASN A 235 -10.73 -5.54 -0.05
N TYR A 236 -10.02 -5.92 -1.12
CA TYR A 236 -9.50 -7.27 -1.33
C TYR A 236 -8.04 -7.15 -1.77
N PRO A 237 -7.10 -7.02 -0.81
CA PRO A 237 -5.69 -7.15 -1.13
C PRO A 237 -5.41 -8.55 -1.70
N ALA A 238 -4.31 -8.73 -2.43
CA ALA A 238 -3.92 -10.06 -2.86
C ALA A 238 -3.54 -10.92 -1.63
N THR A 239 -2.76 -10.37 -0.71
CA THR A 239 -2.40 -11.06 0.53
C THR A 239 -2.56 -10.16 1.75
N TYR A 240 -3.08 -10.75 2.82
CA TYR A 240 -3.15 -10.13 4.13
C TYR A 240 -2.50 -11.03 5.18
N VAL A 241 -1.37 -10.58 5.72
CA VAL A 241 -0.60 -11.26 6.76
C VAL A 241 -0.82 -10.54 8.08
N THR A 242 -1.25 -11.23 9.12
CA THR A 242 -1.39 -10.61 10.44
C THR A 242 -0.98 -11.53 11.58
N ASP A 243 -0.48 -10.97 12.67
CA ASP A 243 -0.08 -11.70 13.89
C ASP A 243 0.82 -12.91 13.61
N SER A 244 1.70 -12.81 12.60
CA SER A 244 2.44 -13.95 12.06
C SER A 244 3.95 -13.75 12.17
N LYS A 245 4.71 -14.80 11.89
CA LYS A 245 6.18 -14.75 11.98
C LYS A 245 6.86 -15.56 10.86
N ASP A 246 8.00 -15.08 10.39
CA ASP A 246 8.87 -15.75 9.43
C ASP A 246 8.12 -16.09 8.12
N ILE A 247 7.70 -15.04 7.40
CA ILE A 247 6.87 -15.16 6.19
C ILE A 247 7.71 -14.87 4.95
N THR A 248 7.68 -15.78 3.98
CA THR A 248 8.48 -15.67 2.74
C THR A 248 7.59 -15.70 1.50
N PHE A 249 7.82 -14.75 0.60
CA PHE A 249 7.33 -14.75 -0.76
C PHE A 249 8.53 -14.86 -1.71
N ARG A 250 8.53 -15.88 -2.56
CA ARG A 250 9.64 -16.13 -3.49
C ARG A 250 9.13 -16.43 -4.88
N ASP A 251 9.60 -15.71 -5.90
CA ASP A 251 9.19 -15.96 -7.28
C ASP A 251 7.65 -15.88 -7.46
N VAL A 252 7.03 -14.89 -6.81
CA VAL A 252 5.57 -14.65 -6.86
C VAL A 252 5.28 -13.43 -7.71
N THR A 253 4.36 -13.56 -8.67
CA THR A 253 3.88 -12.42 -9.47
C THR A 253 2.45 -12.05 -9.09
N ILE A 254 2.14 -10.78 -8.90
CA ILE A 254 0.78 -10.28 -8.64
C ILE A 254 0.41 -9.37 -9.80
N TYR A 255 -0.49 -9.85 -10.64
CA TYR A 255 -0.98 -9.09 -11.80
C TYR A 255 -2.12 -8.15 -11.43
N HIS A 256 -2.97 -8.54 -10.47
CA HIS A 256 -4.09 -7.72 -10.06
C HIS A 256 -4.59 -8.04 -8.63
N CYS A 257 -5.19 -7.03 -7.98
CA CYS A 257 -6.12 -7.17 -6.86
C CYS A 257 -6.91 -5.85 -6.63
N ALA A 258 -8.06 -5.96 -5.95
CA ALA A 258 -8.91 -4.82 -5.59
C ALA A 258 -8.46 -4.17 -4.27
N GLY A 259 -7.21 -3.72 -4.23
CA GLY A 259 -6.56 -3.18 -3.04
C GLY A 259 -5.05 -3.22 -3.19
N MET A 260 -4.37 -3.50 -2.08
CA MET A 260 -2.91 -3.61 -2.02
C MET A 260 -2.41 -5.03 -2.36
N GLY A 261 -1.18 -5.16 -2.81
CA GLY A 261 -0.60 -6.47 -3.15
C GLY A 261 -0.31 -7.30 -1.91
N ILE A 262 0.75 -6.94 -1.19
CA ILE A 262 1.16 -7.61 0.05
C ILE A 262 0.97 -6.67 1.23
N THR A 263 -0.04 -6.92 2.05
CA THR A 263 -0.29 -6.17 3.28
C THR A 263 0.08 -7.03 4.48
N ALA A 264 0.93 -6.51 5.37
CA ALA A 264 1.31 -7.16 6.61
C ALA A 264 1.04 -6.28 7.83
N GLN A 265 0.54 -6.90 8.90
CA GLN A 265 0.19 -6.25 10.16
C GLN A 265 0.73 -7.06 11.33
N PHE A 266 1.26 -6.46 12.40
CA PHE A 266 1.66 -7.22 13.60
C PHE A 266 2.55 -8.45 13.31
N THR A 267 3.42 -8.35 12.30
CA THR A 267 4.16 -9.50 11.75
C THR A 267 5.66 -9.33 11.96
N GLU A 268 6.33 -10.41 12.38
CA GLU A 268 7.76 -10.46 12.64
C GLU A 268 8.49 -11.20 11.51
N ASN A 269 9.54 -10.60 10.94
CA ASN A 269 10.38 -11.20 9.89
C ASN A 269 9.62 -11.52 8.58
N ILE A 270 9.84 -10.70 7.56
CA ILE A 270 9.23 -10.87 6.24
C ILE A 270 10.30 -10.80 5.16
N LEU A 271 10.31 -11.77 4.24
CA LEU A 271 11.17 -11.80 3.07
C LEU A 271 10.33 -11.79 1.80
N LEU A 272 10.50 -10.76 0.97
CA LEU A 272 10.08 -10.72 -0.42
C LEU A 272 11.32 -10.88 -1.29
N ASP A 273 11.42 -11.96 -2.07
CA ASP A 273 12.56 -12.22 -2.95
C ASP A 273 12.08 -12.58 -4.35
N ARG A 274 12.40 -11.74 -5.35
CA ARG A 274 11.89 -11.89 -6.72
C ARG A 274 10.35 -11.89 -6.78
N VAL A 275 9.73 -10.97 -6.05
CA VAL A 275 8.30 -10.67 -6.18
C VAL A 275 8.10 -9.64 -7.28
N ALA A 276 7.11 -9.83 -8.13
CA ALA A 276 6.76 -8.88 -9.18
C ALA A 276 5.31 -8.43 -9.04
N VAL A 277 5.09 -7.12 -8.93
CA VAL A 277 3.79 -6.47 -9.12
C VAL A 277 3.87 -5.75 -10.46
N THR A 278 3.11 -6.21 -11.45
CA THR A 278 3.19 -5.68 -12.82
C THR A 278 1.91 -6.00 -13.59
N GLY A 279 1.70 -5.36 -14.74
CA GLY A 279 0.61 -5.71 -15.65
C GLY A 279 0.88 -7.07 -16.32
N LYS A 280 -0.17 -7.87 -16.52
CA LYS A 280 -0.03 -9.15 -17.22
C LYS A 280 0.38 -8.93 -18.68
N PRO A 281 1.51 -9.50 -19.14
CA PRO A 281 1.97 -9.33 -20.52
C PRO A 281 0.89 -9.71 -21.54
N GLY A 282 0.68 -8.85 -22.54
CA GLY A 282 -0.30 -9.09 -23.60
C GLY A 282 -1.78 -8.97 -23.19
N SER A 283 -2.08 -8.71 -21.91
CA SER A 283 -3.48 -8.51 -21.46
C SER A 283 -4.09 -7.19 -21.93
N GLY A 284 -3.24 -6.23 -22.31
CA GLY A 284 -3.66 -4.87 -22.65
C GLY A 284 -4.19 -4.08 -21.46
N HIS A 285 -3.87 -4.49 -20.24
CA HIS A 285 -4.19 -3.81 -19.00
C HIS A 285 -3.11 -2.78 -18.63
N TRP A 286 -3.53 -1.57 -18.24
CA TRP A 286 -2.61 -0.48 -17.94
C TRP A 286 -2.06 -0.52 -16.51
N PHE A 287 -2.85 -0.98 -15.53
CA PHE A 287 -2.46 -0.96 -14.11
C PHE A 287 -2.44 -2.35 -13.51
N SER A 288 -1.48 -2.56 -12.61
CA SER A 288 -1.35 -3.79 -11.83
C SER A 288 -2.36 -3.76 -10.69
N LEU A 289 -2.21 -2.92 -9.67
CA LEU A 289 -3.05 -2.93 -8.47
C LEU A 289 -3.81 -1.63 -8.24
N ALA A 290 -4.91 -1.72 -7.47
CA ALA A 290 -5.78 -0.58 -7.16
C ALA A 290 -5.23 0.35 -6.05
N ALA A 291 -4.19 -0.08 -5.35
CA ALA A 291 -3.47 0.65 -4.30
C ALA A 291 -1.97 0.22 -4.29
N ASP A 292 -1.33 0.23 -3.12
CA ASP A 292 0.08 -0.05 -2.91
C ASP A 292 0.51 -1.44 -3.36
N ALA A 293 1.76 -1.59 -3.81
CA ALA A 293 2.32 -2.91 -4.10
C ALA A 293 2.57 -3.70 -2.81
N THR A 294 3.14 -3.05 -1.79
CA THR A 294 3.41 -3.65 -0.49
C THR A 294 3.21 -2.63 0.63
N HIS A 295 2.70 -3.08 1.78
CA HIS A 295 2.31 -2.18 2.87
C HIS A 295 2.42 -2.89 4.24
N PHE A 296 3.18 -2.32 5.17
CA PHE A 296 3.59 -2.96 6.42
C PHE A 296 3.24 -2.06 7.62
N VAL A 297 2.30 -2.51 8.45
CA VAL A 297 1.82 -1.77 9.63
C VAL A 297 2.18 -2.52 10.89
N TYR A 298 2.83 -1.88 11.87
CA TYR A 298 3.25 -2.55 13.11
C TYR A 298 4.00 -3.88 12.85
N CYS A 299 4.96 -3.89 11.92
CA CYS A 299 5.83 -5.04 11.72
C CYS A 299 7.09 -4.93 12.60
N ARG A 300 7.80 -6.03 12.83
CA ARG A 300 9.03 -6.04 13.66
C ARG A 300 10.06 -7.06 13.17
N GLY A 301 11.21 -7.08 13.82
CA GLY A 301 12.32 -7.93 13.39
C GLY A 301 12.89 -7.35 12.10
N LYS A 302 12.90 -8.13 11.01
CA LYS A 302 13.47 -7.68 9.75
C LYS A 302 12.50 -7.76 8.56
N ILE A 303 12.37 -6.68 7.81
CA ILE A 303 11.69 -6.67 6.51
C ILE A 303 12.75 -6.63 5.42
N GLU A 304 12.78 -7.65 4.57
CA GLU A 304 13.72 -7.77 3.46
C GLU A 304 12.97 -7.83 2.13
N ILE A 305 13.23 -6.87 1.25
CA ILE A 305 12.64 -6.79 -0.08
C ILE A 305 13.79 -6.81 -1.08
N ARG A 306 13.89 -7.90 -1.84
CA ARG A 306 15.07 -8.20 -2.66
C ARG A 306 14.68 -8.57 -4.09
N ASN A 307 15.35 -7.94 -5.06
CA ASN A 307 15.23 -8.30 -6.48
C ASN A 307 13.78 -8.23 -7.00
N CYS A 308 12.97 -7.32 -6.46
CA CYS A 308 11.55 -7.20 -6.78
C CYS A 308 11.29 -6.21 -7.90
N LEU A 309 10.16 -6.38 -8.59
CA LEU A 309 9.63 -5.41 -9.56
C LEU A 309 8.31 -4.85 -9.01
N PHE A 310 8.19 -3.53 -8.94
CA PHE A 310 6.96 -2.83 -8.58
C PHE A 310 6.61 -1.85 -9.69
N GLU A 311 5.59 -2.20 -10.47
CA GLU A 311 5.26 -1.51 -11.70
C GLU A 311 3.76 -1.28 -11.84
N ARG A 312 3.38 -0.04 -12.20
CA ARG A 312 2.01 0.35 -12.62
C ARG A 312 0.91 0.11 -11.58
N GLN A 313 1.22 0.03 -10.30
CA GLN A 313 0.17 0.06 -9.28
C GLN A 313 -0.35 1.50 -9.09
N LEU A 314 -1.52 1.65 -8.46
CA LEU A 314 -2.14 2.96 -8.25
C LEU A 314 -1.71 3.65 -6.94
N ASP A 315 -0.82 3.06 -6.14
CA ASP A 315 -0.20 3.75 -5.00
C ASP A 315 1.28 3.34 -4.79
N ASP A 316 1.83 3.58 -3.61
CA ASP A 316 3.25 3.41 -3.35
C ASP A 316 3.75 1.97 -3.57
N ALA A 317 5.03 1.80 -3.89
CA ALA A 317 5.62 0.47 -4.02
C ALA A 317 5.80 -0.20 -2.65
N VAL A 318 6.24 0.57 -1.66
CA VAL A 318 6.46 0.12 -0.29
C VAL A 318 6.00 1.22 0.66
N ASN A 319 5.15 0.90 1.62
CA ASN A 319 4.91 1.73 2.80
C ASN A 319 5.18 0.94 4.08
N ILE A 320 5.97 1.48 5.01
CA ILE A 320 6.31 0.85 6.31
C ILE A 320 6.09 1.88 7.41
N HIS A 321 5.15 1.63 8.32
CA HIS A 321 4.81 2.56 9.40
C HIS A 321 4.17 1.87 10.63
N GLY A 322 4.01 2.62 11.72
CA GLY A 322 3.13 2.30 12.85
C GLY A 322 1.85 3.14 12.82
N ILE A 323 1.02 3.07 13.86
CA ILE A 323 -0.15 3.95 14.01
C ILE A 323 0.02 4.82 15.25
N TYR A 324 -0.29 6.11 15.12
CA TYR A 324 -0.53 7.00 16.25
C TYR A 324 -1.96 6.81 16.78
N ALA A 325 -2.10 6.12 17.90
CA ALA A 325 -3.39 6.02 18.59
C ALA A 325 -3.59 7.27 19.45
N ARG A 326 -4.55 8.11 19.07
CA ARG A 326 -4.76 9.42 19.69
C ARG A 326 -5.36 9.28 21.08
N VAL A 327 -4.79 9.96 22.07
CA VAL A 327 -5.35 10.09 23.41
C VAL A 327 -6.69 10.81 23.31
N LYS A 328 -7.76 10.06 23.60
CA LYS A 328 -9.11 10.61 23.71
C LYS A 328 -9.37 11.16 25.10
N LYS A 329 -8.88 10.47 26.13
CA LYS A 329 -9.07 10.89 27.53
C LYS A 329 -7.99 10.32 28.45
N VAL A 330 -7.49 11.15 29.36
CA VAL A 330 -6.70 10.72 30.52
C VAL A 330 -7.67 10.30 31.63
N LEU A 331 -7.59 9.05 32.07
CA LEU A 331 -8.52 8.48 33.06
C LEU A 331 -7.96 8.55 34.48
N SER A 332 -6.65 8.33 34.63
CA SER A 332 -5.93 8.44 35.88
C SER A 332 -4.44 8.67 35.61
N LYS A 333 -3.59 8.55 36.64
CA LYS A 333 -2.14 8.80 36.54
C LYS A 333 -1.38 7.81 35.65
N ASN A 334 -1.98 6.69 35.27
CA ASN A 334 -1.37 5.66 34.40
C ASN A 334 -2.38 4.99 33.46
N GLU A 335 -3.53 5.63 33.21
CA GLU A 335 -4.61 5.06 32.38
C GLU A 335 -5.08 6.04 31.32
N LEU A 336 -5.15 5.56 30.08
CA LEU A 336 -5.61 6.30 28.92
C LEU A 336 -6.79 5.58 28.25
N LEU A 337 -7.71 6.36 27.72
CA LEU A 337 -8.59 5.95 26.64
C LEU A 337 -8.03 6.55 25.34
N VAL A 338 -7.70 5.69 24.37
CA VAL A 338 -7.18 6.10 23.06
C VAL A 338 -8.16 5.76 21.95
N GLU A 339 -8.01 6.44 20.82
CA GLU A 339 -8.81 6.23 19.62
C GLU A 339 -7.93 6.09 18.36
N LEU A 340 -8.33 5.20 17.46
CA LEU A 340 -7.84 5.20 16.07
C LEU A 340 -8.58 6.31 15.34
N VAL A 341 -7.91 7.14 14.54
CA VAL A 341 -8.54 8.33 13.96
C VAL A 341 -8.96 8.10 12.52
N HIS A 342 -8.00 7.70 11.66
CA HIS A 342 -8.26 7.48 10.24
C HIS A 342 -9.27 6.32 10.06
N HIS A 343 -10.22 6.46 9.13
CA HIS A 343 -11.32 5.50 8.98
C HIS A 343 -10.83 4.12 8.52
N GLN A 344 -9.75 4.08 7.73
CA GLN A 344 -9.14 2.83 7.25
C GLN A 344 -8.23 2.15 8.29
N GLN A 345 -8.02 2.76 9.46
CA GLN A 345 -7.27 2.15 10.57
C GLN A 345 -8.20 1.54 11.62
N LYS A 346 -9.51 1.77 11.54
CA LYS A 346 -10.46 1.35 12.57
C LYS A 346 -10.43 -0.18 12.73
N GLY A 347 -10.51 -0.63 13.97
CA GLY A 347 -10.48 -2.05 14.32
C GLY A 347 -9.09 -2.68 14.36
N VAL A 348 -8.04 -2.01 13.88
CA VAL A 348 -6.66 -2.48 14.04
C VAL A 348 -6.28 -2.44 15.54
N PRO A 349 -5.75 -3.51 16.12
CA PRO A 349 -5.25 -3.49 17.50
C PRO A 349 -4.17 -2.42 17.68
N VAL A 350 -4.12 -1.74 18.83
CA VAL A 350 -3.03 -0.77 19.13
C VAL A 350 -1.76 -1.47 19.65
N GLY A 351 -1.89 -2.71 20.11
CA GLY A 351 -0.80 -3.51 20.70
C GLY A 351 -1.30 -4.59 21.65
N LYS A 352 -0.38 -5.23 22.36
CA LYS A 352 -0.61 -6.32 23.32
C LYS A 352 -0.06 -5.94 24.70
N GLU A 353 -0.55 -6.62 25.74
CA GLU A 353 0.01 -6.47 27.09
C GLU A 353 1.51 -6.78 27.09
N GLY A 354 2.30 -5.97 27.79
CA GLY A 354 3.77 -6.04 27.82
C GLY A 354 4.49 -5.27 26.71
N ASP A 355 3.79 -4.83 25.66
CA ASP A 355 4.37 -3.96 24.63
C ASP A 355 4.81 -2.62 25.23
N GLN A 356 5.94 -2.11 24.72
CA GLN A 356 6.46 -0.78 25.00
C GLN A 356 5.77 0.27 24.12
N PHE A 357 5.34 1.36 24.73
CA PHE A 357 4.74 2.51 24.04
C PHE A 357 5.51 3.80 24.33
N SER A 358 5.58 4.67 23.33
CA SER A 358 6.01 6.06 23.44
C SER A 358 4.79 6.97 23.58
N PHE A 359 4.87 7.96 24.47
CA PHE A 359 3.86 9.02 24.59
C PHE A 359 4.27 10.21 23.71
N VAL A 360 3.47 10.51 22.69
CA VAL A 360 3.85 11.41 21.59
C VAL A 360 3.11 12.73 21.68
N HIS A 361 3.86 13.85 21.66
CA HIS A 361 3.29 15.19 21.71
C HIS A 361 2.58 15.57 20.41
N TYR A 362 1.36 16.08 20.49
CA TYR A 362 0.55 16.39 19.30
C TYR A 362 1.15 17.45 18.34
N GLU A 363 1.81 18.48 18.88
CA GLU A 363 2.29 19.60 18.06
C GLU A 363 3.60 19.27 17.34
N THR A 364 4.47 18.49 17.98
CA THR A 364 5.87 18.26 17.54
C THR A 364 6.13 16.82 17.10
N LEU A 365 5.24 15.88 17.42
CA LEU A 365 5.41 14.43 17.27
C LEU A 365 6.63 13.83 17.99
N LEU A 366 7.22 14.58 18.92
CA LEU A 366 8.34 14.10 19.73
C LEU A 366 7.83 13.25 20.90
N SER A 367 8.62 12.23 21.25
CA SER A 367 8.37 11.42 22.45
C SER A 367 8.54 12.26 23.72
N ARG A 368 7.65 12.04 24.69
CA ARG A 368 7.62 12.65 26.02
C ARG A 368 7.98 11.68 27.14
N GLY A 369 8.32 10.45 26.78
CA GLY A 369 8.54 9.34 27.69
C GLY A 369 7.96 8.05 27.13
N GLU A 370 8.27 6.94 27.79
CA GLU A 370 7.87 5.61 27.37
C GLU A 370 7.39 4.81 28.57
N SER A 371 6.48 3.87 28.37
CA SER A 371 6.08 2.90 29.40
C SER A 371 5.60 1.61 28.73
N ARG A 372 5.69 0.50 29.46
CA ARG A 372 5.03 -0.75 29.07
C ARG A 372 3.54 -0.69 29.37
N ALA A 373 2.74 -1.35 28.53
CA ALA A 373 1.33 -1.57 28.79
C ALA A 373 1.14 -2.71 29.80
N GLU A 374 0.60 -2.39 30.97
CA GLU A 374 0.17 -3.38 31.97
C GLU A 374 -1.11 -4.10 31.52
N ARG A 375 -2.02 -3.37 30.87
CA ARG A 375 -3.32 -3.90 30.43
C ARG A 375 -3.83 -3.18 29.19
N ILE A 376 -4.33 -3.93 28.22
CA ILE A 376 -4.99 -3.39 27.01
C ILE A 376 -6.37 -4.03 26.87
N VAL A 377 -7.40 -3.19 26.65
CA VAL A 377 -8.76 -3.65 26.41
C VAL A 377 -9.34 -2.89 25.21
N THR A 378 -9.43 -3.56 24.07
CA THR A 378 -10.16 -3.04 22.90
C THR A 378 -11.66 -2.99 23.23
N LEU A 379 -12.25 -1.79 23.22
CA LEU A 379 -13.65 -1.60 23.57
C LEU A 379 -14.57 -1.75 22.35
N ASN A 380 -14.12 -1.22 21.21
CA ASN A 380 -14.73 -1.35 19.90
C ASN A 380 -13.70 -0.95 18.83
N LYS A 381 -14.13 -0.80 17.57
CA LYS A 381 -13.24 -0.46 16.45
C LYS A 381 -12.59 0.92 16.54
N ASP A 382 -13.16 1.82 17.35
CA ASP A 382 -12.66 3.18 17.51
C ASP A 382 -11.78 3.31 18.75
N TYR A 383 -12.18 2.71 19.87
CA TYR A 383 -11.63 3.00 21.19
C TYR A 383 -10.94 1.81 21.86
N THR A 384 -9.80 2.10 22.47
CA THR A 384 -9.04 1.14 23.30
C THR A 384 -8.69 1.77 24.64
N TYR A 385 -8.89 1.02 25.73
CA TYR A 385 -8.38 1.36 27.05
C TYR A 385 -6.97 0.78 27.22
N VAL A 386 -6.05 1.59 27.75
CA VAL A 386 -4.67 1.18 28.05
C VAL A 386 -4.29 1.62 29.46
N LYS A 387 -3.78 0.69 30.24
CA LYS A 387 -3.11 0.95 31.52
C LYS A 387 -1.62 0.71 31.38
N PHE A 388 -0.82 1.61 31.93
CA PHE A 388 0.63 1.58 31.88
C PHE A 388 1.24 1.21 33.23
N GLU A 389 2.43 0.59 33.20
CA GLU A 389 3.20 0.24 34.40
C GLU A 389 3.66 1.49 35.15
N ASP A 390 4.14 2.51 34.42
CA ASP A 390 4.62 3.78 34.97
C ASP A 390 3.54 4.87 34.97
N GLU A 391 3.76 5.93 35.74
CA GLU A 391 2.92 7.14 35.65
C GLU A 391 3.12 7.84 34.29
N LEU A 392 2.03 8.39 33.74
CA LEU A 392 2.05 9.15 32.49
C LEU A 392 2.96 10.38 32.63
N PRO A 393 3.70 10.76 31.57
CA PRO A 393 4.46 12.00 31.57
C PRO A 393 3.60 13.21 31.97
N GLU A 394 4.21 14.15 32.71
CA GLU A 394 3.50 15.34 33.18
C GLU A 394 2.89 16.12 32.01
N GLY A 395 1.58 16.39 32.05
CA GLY A 395 0.90 17.19 31.04
C GLY A 395 0.49 16.45 29.76
N ILE A 396 0.46 15.11 29.76
CA ILE A 396 -0.27 14.35 28.72
C ILE A 396 -1.74 14.77 28.70
N LYS A 397 -2.29 14.99 27.50
CA LYS A 397 -3.64 15.55 27.30
C LYS A 397 -4.34 14.96 26.08
N GLU A 398 -5.61 15.31 25.89
CA GLU A 398 -6.35 14.97 24.66
C GLU A 398 -5.60 15.49 23.42
N LYS A 399 -5.63 14.70 22.34
CA LYS A 399 -4.90 14.88 21.06
C LYS A 399 -3.42 14.48 21.04
N ASP A 400 -2.74 14.37 22.18
CA ASP A 400 -1.47 13.62 22.21
C ASP A 400 -1.72 12.20 21.70
N SER A 401 -0.68 11.44 21.36
CA SER A 401 -0.84 10.07 20.87
C SER A 401 0.01 9.09 21.67
N ILE A 402 -0.30 7.80 21.57
CA ILE A 402 0.63 6.74 21.91
C ILE A 402 1.07 6.03 20.63
N GLU A 403 2.33 5.62 20.58
CA GLU A 403 2.92 4.85 19.50
C GLU A 403 3.48 3.55 20.08
N ASN A 404 3.17 2.41 19.46
CA ASN A 404 3.71 1.12 19.87
C ASN A 404 5.12 0.93 19.30
N ILE A 405 6.14 1.15 20.13
CA ILE A 405 7.55 1.07 19.75
C ILE A 405 8.14 -0.34 19.92
N SER A 406 7.31 -1.35 20.21
CA SER A 406 7.70 -2.77 20.14
C SER A 406 7.75 -3.29 18.70
N TYR A 407 7.14 -2.56 17.77
CA TYR A 407 7.05 -2.91 16.35
C TYR A 407 7.84 -1.93 15.50
N VAL A 408 9.16 -2.07 15.61
CA VAL A 408 10.14 -1.24 14.90
C VAL A 408 11.05 -2.19 14.11
N PRO A 409 10.82 -2.37 12.80
CA PRO A 409 11.60 -3.30 12.00
C PRO A 409 12.91 -2.67 11.50
N ASP A 410 13.97 -3.46 11.45
CA ASP A 410 15.07 -3.19 10.53
C ASP A 410 14.61 -3.50 9.10
N VAL A 411 15.00 -2.68 8.13
CA VAL A 411 14.51 -2.74 6.75
C VAL A 411 15.69 -2.78 5.79
N LEU A 412 15.68 -3.76 4.88
CA LEU A 412 16.58 -3.83 3.73
C LEU A 412 15.76 -3.90 2.45
N ILE A 413 15.93 -2.92 1.56
CA ILE A 413 15.38 -2.92 0.21
C ILE A 413 16.51 -2.89 -0.80
N GLU A 414 16.69 -3.98 -1.53
CA GLU A 414 17.85 -4.19 -2.39
C GLU A 414 17.53 -4.75 -3.77
N GLY A 415 18.12 -4.17 -4.82
CA GLY A 415 18.07 -4.75 -6.16
C GLY A 415 16.70 -4.66 -6.82
N CYS A 416 15.81 -3.79 -6.33
CA CYS A 416 14.44 -3.66 -6.83
C CYS A 416 14.35 -2.63 -7.96
N THR A 417 13.32 -2.77 -8.79
CA THR A 417 12.92 -1.77 -9.79
C THR A 417 11.53 -1.25 -9.44
N VAL A 418 11.39 0.08 -9.37
CA VAL A 418 10.10 0.76 -9.15
C VAL A 418 9.84 1.69 -10.31
N GLN A 419 8.74 1.50 -11.04
CA GLN A 419 8.46 2.31 -12.22
C GLN A 419 6.97 2.50 -12.53
N ASN A 420 6.65 3.63 -13.15
CA ASN A 420 5.36 3.89 -13.81
C ASN A 420 4.13 3.79 -12.90
N ASN A 421 4.30 3.79 -11.58
CA ASN A 421 3.20 3.76 -10.63
C ASN A 421 2.72 5.18 -10.31
N ARG A 422 1.44 5.30 -9.98
CA ARG A 422 0.99 6.33 -9.01
C ARG A 422 1.30 5.73 -7.64
N ALA A 423 1.77 6.41 -6.61
CA ALA A 423 2.23 7.80 -6.53
C ALA A 423 3.73 7.82 -6.21
N ARG A 424 4.13 7.55 -4.97
CA ARG A 424 5.53 7.55 -4.54
C ARG A 424 6.19 6.19 -4.79
N GLY A 425 7.51 6.12 -4.68
CA GLY A 425 8.24 4.86 -4.62
C GLY A 425 8.10 4.21 -3.25
N PHE A 426 9.01 4.54 -2.33
CA PHE A 426 9.05 3.99 -0.97
C PHE A 426 8.69 5.07 0.06
N LEU A 427 7.65 4.84 0.85
CA LEU A 427 7.31 5.59 2.06
C LEU A 427 7.86 4.84 3.28
N LEU A 428 8.90 5.38 3.93
CA LEU A 428 9.70 4.65 4.90
C LEU A 428 9.73 5.34 6.27
N THR A 429 8.94 4.86 7.22
CA THR A 429 8.91 5.31 8.61
C THR A 429 9.14 4.18 9.59
N SER A 430 10.43 3.95 9.88
CA SER A 430 10.87 3.04 10.96
C SER A 430 11.97 3.69 11.80
N ALA A 431 11.87 3.50 13.12
CA ALA A 431 12.94 3.83 14.06
C ALA A 431 14.10 2.80 14.05
N GLY A 432 13.98 1.71 13.28
CA GLY A 432 15.03 0.73 13.05
C GLY A 432 16.07 1.23 12.06
N THR A 433 17.01 0.35 11.68
CA THR A 433 17.95 0.66 10.60
C THR A 433 17.29 0.39 9.26
N VAL A 434 17.21 1.40 8.40
CA VAL A 434 16.67 1.29 7.04
C VAL A 434 17.79 1.46 6.03
N VAL A 435 17.95 0.48 5.14
CA VAL A 435 18.92 0.51 4.04
C VAL A 435 18.20 0.31 2.71
N VAL A 436 18.30 1.30 1.83
CA VAL A 436 17.79 1.29 0.46
C VAL A 436 18.99 1.31 -0.47
N ARG A 437 19.26 0.19 -1.16
CA ARG A 437 20.45 0.10 -2.02
C ARG A 437 20.28 -0.65 -3.32
N ASN A 438 21.09 -0.30 -4.33
CA ASN A 438 21.11 -0.99 -5.62
C ASN A 438 19.73 -1.06 -6.32
N ASN A 439 18.82 -0.11 -6.03
CA ASN A 439 17.50 -0.05 -6.65
C ASN A 439 17.48 0.89 -7.86
N THR A 440 16.54 0.70 -8.77
CA THR A 440 16.25 1.61 -9.88
C THR A 440 14.86 2.20 -9.73
N PHE A 441 14.74 3.51 -9.86
CA PHE A 441 13.48 4.25 -9.72
C PHE A 441 13.17 5.06 -10.97
N HIS A 442 11.90 5.00 -11.39
CA HIS A 442 11.28 5.88 -12.37
C HIS A 442 9.82 6.12 -11.96
N THR A 443 9.63 6.96 -10.94
CA THR A 443 8.33 7.14 -10.26
C THR A 443 7.68 8.46 -10.62
N ALA A 444 6.35 8.47 -10.74
CA ALA A 444 5.63 9.71 -11.01
C ALA A 444 5.74 10.72 -9.85
N GLY A 445 5.75 10.27 -8.58
CA GLY A 445 6.03 11.11 -7.40
C GLY A 445 7.44 10.90 -6.83
N THR A 446 7.63 11.36 -5.59
CA THR A 446 8.85 11.15 -4.80
C THR A 446 9.27 9.67 -4.80
N ALA A 447 10.52 9.37 -5.13
CA ALA A 447 11.04 8.00 -5.14
C ALA A 447 11.24 7.43 -3.72
N VAL A 448 11.75 8.24 -2.78
CA VAL A 448 11.86 7.88 -1.36
C VAL A 448 11.29 9.00 -0.50
N LEU A 449 10.16 8.75 0.15
CA LEU A 449 9.49 9.65 1.07
C LEU A 449 9.67 9.15 2.51
N ILE A 450 10.08 10.04 3.40
CA ILE A 450 10.07 9.83 4.84
C ILE A 450 9.03 10.80 5.40
N SER A 451 7.87 10.26 5.79
CA SER A 451 6.74 11.05 6.26
C SER A 451 5.81 10.21 7.12
N GLY A 452 5.09 10.88 8.01
CA GLY A 452 3.97 10.38 8.80
C GLY A 452 3.27 11.59 9.38
N ASP A 453 2.16 11.42 10.09
CA ASP A 453 1.46 12.55 10.69
C ASP A 453 0.51 12.09 11.81
N ALA A 454 0.08 13.01 12.67
CA ALA A 454 -1.04 12.80 13.60
C ALA A 454 -2.18 13.80 13.32
N ALA A 455 -2.49 14.03 12.05
CA ALA A 455 -3.45 15.01 11.58
C ALA A 455 -4.47 14.44 10.58
N ASP A 456 -4.03 13.63 9.63
CA ASP A 456 -4.81 13.03 8.55
C ASP A 456 -4.67 11.51 8.53
N TRP A 457 -3.49 10.98 8.19
CA TRP A 457 -3.26 9.53 8.07
C TRP A 457 -3.02 8.85 9.41
N PHE A 458 -2.51 9.55 10.42
CA PHE A 458 -2.17 8.95 11.73
C PHE A 458 -1.13 7.83 11.63
N GLU A 459 -0.25 7.88 10.62
CA GLU A 459 0.87 6.96 10.44
C GLU A 459 2.07 7.44 11.26
N SER A 460 2.62 6.54 12.08
CA SER A 460 3.72 6.82 13.00
C SER A 460 5.05 6.26 12.51
N GLY A 461 6.14 6.79 13.09
CA GLY A 461 7.48 6.27 12.88
C GLY A 461 8.51 7.38 12.68
N ALA A 462 8.94 8.01 13.78
CA ALA A 462 10.13 8.85 13.74
C ALA A 462 11.36 8.02 13.38
N THR A 463 12.15 8.46 12.41
CA THR A 463 13.26 7.65 11.87
C THR A 463 14.56 7.92 12.60
N LYS A 464 15.35 6.87 12.85
CA LYS A 464 16.64 6.99 13.53
C LYS A 464 17.82 6.91 12.57
N HIS A 465 17.77 6.02 11.59
CA HIS A 465 18.92 5.76 10.72
C HIS A 465 18.50 5.22 9.36
N ILE A 466 18.59 6.07 8.34
CA ILE A 466 18.27 5.73 6.95
C ILE A 466 19.50 5.95 6.07
N VAL A 467 19.86 4.91 5.31
CA VAL A 467 20.92 4.97 4.29
C VAL A 467 20.31 4.66 2.93
N VAL A 468 20.48 5.59 1.99
CA VAL A 468 20.09 5.48 0.58
C VAL A 468 21.37 5.48 -0.24
N GLU A 469 21.82 4.30 -0.67
CA GLU A 469 23.14 4.11 -1.30
C GLU A 469 23.12 3.36 -2.63
N ASN A 470 23.95 3.75 -3.59
CA ASN A 470 24.12 3.02 -4.86
C ASN A 470 22.80 2.78 -5.63
N ASN A 471 21.82 3.67 -5.48
CA ASN A 471 20.57 3.61 -6.25
C ASN A 471 20.68 4.45 -7.52
N ARG A 472 19.80 4.16 -8.47
CA ARG A 472 19.65 4.90 -9.72
C ARG A 472 18.25 5.51 -9.79
N PHE A 473 18.19 6.83 -9.82
CA PHE A 473 16.95 7.59 -9.93
C PHE A 473 16.87 8.23 -11.32
N GLU A 474 15.88 7.83 -12.11
CA GLU A 474 15.65 8.34 -13.46
C GLU A 474 14.33 9.06 -13.56
N ASP A 475 14.39 10.37 -13.81
CA ASP A 475 13.22 11.22 -14.10
C ASP A 475 12.05 10.98 -13.12
N CYS A 476 12.39 10.81 -11.84
CA CYS A 476 11.43 10.67 -10.76
C CYS A 476 10.78 12.02 -10.42
N ASP A 477 9.64 11.98 -9.72
CA ASP A 477 8.91 13.18 -9.29
C ASP A 477 8.43 14.06 -10.45
N SER A 478 8.00 13.43 -11.55
CA SER A 478 7.44 14.10 -12.74
C SER A 478 6.05 14.72 -12.49
N VAL A 479 5.30 14.20 -11.51
CA VAL A 479 3.97 14.68 -11.08
C VAL A 479 4.08 15.35 -9.70
N LYS A 480 4.25 16.67 -9.70
CA LYS A 480 4.51 17.51 -8.52
C LYS A 480 3.42 17.57 -7.45
N ASN A 481 2.28 16.92 -7.66
CA ASN A 481 1.26 16.75 -6.61
C ASN A 481 1.57 15.56 -5.69
N TRP A 482 2.48 14.67 -6.09
CA TRP A 482 2.81 13.44 -5.37
C TRP A 482 4.22 13.48 -4.77
N GLY A 483 4.86 14.64 -4.77
CA GLY A 483 6.21 14.82 -4.26
C GLY A 483 6.71 16.26 -4.35
N GLN A 484 7.83 16.52 -3.69
CA GLN A 484 8.54 17.81 -3.70
C GLN A 484 10.05 17.62 -3.85
N GLY A 485 10.45 16.57 -4.57
CA GLY A 485 11.82 16.15 -4.80
C GLY A 485 11.96 14.64 -4.92
N VAL A 486 13.00 14.17 -5.60
CA VAL A 486 13.26 12.72 -5.78
C VAL A 486 13.33 11.98 -4.45
N ILE A 487 13.99 12.58 -3.45
CA ILE A 487 13.99 12.14 -2.05
C ILE A 487 13.40 13.26 -1.20
N GLN A 488 12.40 12.94 -0.39
CA GLN A 488 11.71 13.90 0.46
C GLN A 488 11.64 13.43 1.91
N VAL A 489 11.94 14.33 2.84
CA VAL A 489 11.64 14.18 4.26
C VAL A 489 10.74 15.33 4.69
N ASP A 490 9.46 15.03 4.87
CA ASP A 490 8.49 16.02 5.35
C ASP A 490 7.39 15.33 6.15
N THR A 491 7.57 15.33 7.47
CA THR A 491 6.53 14.97 8.42
C THR A 491 5.83 16.25 8.85
N PRO A 492 4.57 16.50 8.43
CA PRO A 492 3.86 17.72 8.76
C PRO A 492 3.60 17.79 10.28
N VAL A 493 4.32 18.68 10.94
CA VAL A 493 4.15 19.02 12.36
C VAL A 493 3.71 20.47 12.52
N ARG A 494 3.06 20.79 13.65
CA ARG A 494 2.58 22.13 13.95
C ARG A 494 3.68 23.02 14.53
N GLU A 495 4.63 22.41 15.21
CA GLU A 495 5.78 23.08 15.81
C GLU A 495 7.04 22.25 15.57
N ILE A 496 8.12 22.92 15.18
CA ILE A 496 9.46 22.33 15.07
C ILE A 496 10.32 22.98 16.14
N LEU A 497 10.93 22.16 16.99
CA LEU A 497 11.81 22.67 18.03
C LEU A 497 13.20 23.01 17.45
N PRO A 498 13.85 24.10 17.92
CA PRO A 498 15.19 24.45 17.46
C PRO A 498 16.23 23.36 17.75
N ASP A 499 16.19 22.81 18.96
CA ASP A 499 17.25 21.96 19.54
C ASP A 499 16.94 20.45 19.49
N GLN A 500 15.78 20.05 18.92
CA GLN A 500 15.39 18.65 18.82
C GLN A 500 14.68 18.38 17.51
N LYS A 501 15.25 17.47 16.72
CA LYS A 501 14.69 17.04 15.44
C LYS A 501 13.92 15.74 15.55
N LEU A 502 12.91 15.57 14.70
CA LEU A 502 12.08 14.37 14.70
C LEU A 502 12.85 13.19 14.10
N HIS A 503 13.42 13.38 12.92
CA HIS A 503 14.24 12.38 12.24
C HIS A 503 15.71 12.57 12.60
N GLN A 504 16.46 11.49 12.84
CA GLN A 504 17.82 11.62 13.39
C GLN A 504 18.91 11.59 12.30
N TYR A 505 18.92 10.58 11.41
CA TYR A 505 20.01 10.42 10.46
C TYR A 505 19.52 9.97 9.09
N LEU A 506 19.88 10.74 8.06
CA LEU A 506 19.67 10.40 6.66
C LEU A 506 20.99 10.55 5.90
N GLU A 507 21.45 9.46 5.30
CA GLU A 507 22.62 9.44 4.43
C GLU A 507 22.24 9.03 3.02
N ILE A 508 22.57 9.89 2.05
CA ILE A 508 22.32 9.71 0.63
C ILE A 508 23.68 9.70 -0.04
N ARG A 509 24.17 8.52 -0.43
CA ARG A 509 25.52 8.38 -0.96
C ARG A 509 25.66 7.51 -2.18
N ASP A 510 26.63 7.84 -3.02
CA ASP A 510 27.03 7.01 -4.16
C ASP A 510 25.86 6.68 -5.12
N ASN A 511 24.80 7.51 -5.14
CA ASN A 511 23.65 7.31 -6.03
C ASN A 511 23.86 8.01 -7.37
N GLU A 512 23.19 7.51 -8.41
CA GLU A 512 23.06 8.18 -9.71
C GLU A 512 21.69 8.86 -9.81
N PHE A 513 21.68 10.17 -10.05
CA PHE A 513 20.48 10.96 -10.30
C PHE A 513 20.48 11.48 -11.74
N ILE A 514 19.43 11.14 -12.49
CA ILE A 514 19.11 11.70 -13.79
C ILE A 514 17.76 12.41 -13.60
N SER A 515 17.76 13.74 -13.68
CA SER A 515 16.57 14.54 -13.36
C SER A 515 16.41 15.71 -14.33
N GLN A 516 15.17 15.98 -14.73
CA GLN A 516 14.83 17.03 -15.69
C GLN A 516 14.82 18.44 -15.10
N ASP A 517 14.52 18.58 -13.82
CA ASP A 517 14.39 19.87 -13.12
C ASP A 517 15.46 20.12 -12.05
N GLY A 518 16.17 19.06 -11.66
CA GLY A 518 17.19 19.10 -10.62
C GLY A 518 16.63 19.17 -9.21
N GLU A 519 15.38 18.80 -8.93
CA GLU A 519 14.85 18.76 -7.55
C GLU A 519 15.14 17.41 -6.88
N LEU A 520 16.34 17.23 -6.33
CA LEU A 520 16.81 15.91 -5.87
C LEU A 520 16.44 15.61 -4.41
N LEU A 521 16.75 16.51 -3.48
CA LEU A 521 16.54 16.33 -2.05
C LEU A 521 15.77 17.51 -1.47
N ASN A 522 14.66 17.21 -0.80
CA ASN A 522 13.95 18.15 0.05
C ASN A 522 13.81 17.55 1.44
N ALA A 523 14.61 18.02 2.40
CA ALA A 523 14.63 17.46 3.75
C ALA A 523 14.31 18.50 4.81
N LYS A 524 13.42 18.12 5.72
CA LYS A 524 12.95 18.95 6.82
C LYS A 524 12.97 18.21 8.16
N ASN A 525 13.34 18.93 9.22
CA ASN A 525 13.27 18.42 10.60
C ASN A 525 14.11 17.13 10.83
N VAL A 526 15.37 17.18 10.38
CA VAL A 526 16.34 16.07 10.45
C VAL A 526 17.59 16.51 11.20
N GLU A 527 18.08 15.72 12.16
CA GLU A 527 19.27 16.07 12.93
C GLU A 527 20.54 16.05 12.07
N THR A 528 20.78 14.99 11.30
CA THR A 528 21.94 14.90 10.40
C THR A 528 21.52 14.45 9.01
N VAL A 529 21.94 15.22 8.00
CA VAL A 529 21.82 14.88 6.58
C VAL A 529 23.23 14.77 5.97
N VAL A 530 23.52 13.65 5.32
CA VAL A 530 24.75 13.43 4.55
C VAL A 530 24.38 13.27 3.08
N PHE A 531 25.00 14.08 2.21
CA PHE A 531 24.85 13.97 0.76
C PHE A 531 26.24 13.89 0.13
N ALA A 532 26.70 12.68 -0.17
CA ALA A 532 28.11 12.37 -0.41
C ALA A 532 28.31 11.47 -1.64
N GLY A 533 29.35 11.69 -2.45
CA GLY A 533 29.69 10.81 -3.59
C GLY A 533 28.63 10.62 -4.70
N ASN A 534 27.50 11.35 -4.68
CA ASN A 534 26.42 11.17 -5.67
C ASN A 534 26.81 11.71 -7.06
N HIS A 535 26.44 10.99 -8.12
CA HIS A 535 26.59 11.41 -9.50
C HIS A 535 25.29 12.03 -10.02
N VAL A 536 25.33 13.30 -10.42
CA VAL A 536 24.13 14.05 -10.83
C VAL A 536 24.21 14.50 -12.28
N THR A 537 23.22 14.09 -13.08
CA THR A 537 22.94 14.58 -14.42
C THR A 537 21.60 15.32 -14.39
N ALA A 538 21.65 16.62 -14.06
CA ALA A 538 20.48 17.49 -13.93
C ALA A 538 20.86 18.97 -14.16
N PRO A 539 19.91 19.86 -14.52
CA PRO A 539 20.19 21.30 -14.58
C PRO A 539 20.44 21.89 -13.18
N GLY A 540 21.07 23.06 -13.12
CA GLY A 540 21.31 23.80 -11.88
C GLY A 540 22.60 23.40 -11.15
N THR A 541 22.66 23.73 -9.87
CA THR A 541 23.77 23.46 -8.96
C THR A 541 23.28 22.76 -7.70
N GLU A 542 24.16 22.34 -6.81
CA GLU A 542 23.77 21.68 -5.56
C GLU A 542 22.81 22.52 -4.70
N GLU A 543 22.90 23.85 -4.73
CA GLU A 543 21.95 24.74 -4.04
C GLU A 543 20.52 24.63 -4.60
N ASN A 544 20.38 24.22 -5.86
CA ASN A 544 19.10 23.89 -6.48
C ASN A 544 18.67 22.46 -6.14
N TRP A 545 19.64 21.55 -6.11
CA TRP A 545 19.43 20.12 -5.93
C TRP A 545 19.00 19.74 -4.51
N VAL A 546 19.51 20.47 -3.52
CA VAL A 546 19.35 20.13 -2.10
C VAL A 546 18.70 21.29 -1.36
N LYS A 547 17.42 21.11 -1.00
CA LYS A 547 16.63 22.02 -0.18
C LYS A 547 16.55 21.47 1.24
N LEU A 548 17.14 22.19 2.19
CA LEU A 548 17.15 21.80 3.61
C LEU A 548 16.44 22.86 4.44
N SER A 549 15.61 22.41 5.38
CA SER A 549 14.93 23.28 6.35
C SER A 549 14.94 22.64 7.75
N ASP A 550 15.26 23.41 8.78
CA ASP A 550 15.34 22.90 10.16
C ASP A 550 16.24 21.66 10.32
N VAL A 551 17.36 21.61 9.59
CA VAL A 551 18.36 20.54 9.68
C VAL A 551 19.45 20.92 10.70
N GLY A 552 19.83 19.97 11.57
CA GLY A 552 20.86 20.19 12.59
C GLY A 552 22.27 20.29 12.00
N GLU A 553 22.68 19.27 11.24
CA GLU A 553 23.97 19.18 10.56
C GLU A 553 23.80 18.70 9.12
N TYR A 554 24.49 19.35 8.19
CA TYR A 554 24.60 18.93 6.79
C TYR A 554 26.05 18.65 6.42
N ARG A 555 26.36 17.41 5.99
CA ARG A 555 27.71 16.98 5.57
C ARG A 555 27.76 16.70 4.08
N ARG A 556 28.85 17.17 3.46
CA ARG A 556 29.24 16.91 2.08
C ARG A 556 30.61 16.25 2.13
N GLU A 557 30.70 14.96 1.83
CA GLU A 557 31.99 14.24 1.72
C GLU A 557 32.18 13.63 0.33
#